data_AF-A0A7C7N4Z1-F1
#
_entry.id   AF-A0A7C7N4Z1-F1
#
_cell.length_a   1.000
_cell.length_b   1.000
_cell.length_c   1.000
_cell.angle_alpha   90.00
_cell.angle_beta   90.00
_cell.angle_gamma   90.00
#
_symmetry.space_group_name_H-M   'P 1'
#
loop_
_entity.id
_entity.type
_entity.pdbx_description
1 polymer ?
#
loop_
_entity_poly.entity_id
_entity_poly.type
_entity_poly.pdbx_seq_one_letter_code
_entity_poly.pdbx_strand_id
1 'polypeptide(L)'
;MGFAVMTNYGKIYQLKNKNEVTMGDSFELLVRVAEYDDFVSLSFLSGAEGQKHFYLAITESGLSFVSEDLKNWSSKGDIPLK
;
A
#
# COMPACT_ATOMS: atom_id res chain seq x y z
N MET A 1 4.46 -15.72 1.82
CA MET A 1 5.18 -14.51 1.35
C MET A 1 4.56 -14.05 0.03
N GLY A 2 4.62 -12.77 -0.27
CA GLY A 2 4.03 -12.21 -1.48
C GLY A 2 4.25 -10.70 -1.56
N PHE A 3 3.63 -10.07 -2.55
CA PHE A 3 3.77 -8.64 -2.82
C PHE A 3 2.44 -7.92 -2.67
N ALA A 4 2.47 -6.73 -2.10
CA ALA A 4 1.41 -5.75 -2.23
C ALA A 4 1.85 -4.72 -3.27
N VAL A 5 1.00 -4.44 -4.25
CA VAL A 5 1.25 -3.43 -5.29
C VAL A 5 0.06 -2.50 -5.37
N MET A 6 0.30 -1.24 -5.73
CA MET A 6 -0.75 -0.24 -5.85
C MET A 6 -0.75 0.34 -7.27
N THR A 7 -1.94 0.47 -7.84
CA THR A 7 -2.17 1.21 -9.09
C THR A 7 -2.30 2.71 -8.79
N ASN A 8 -2.17 3.56 -9.81
CA ASN A 8 -2.41 5.00 -9.66
C ASN A 8 -3.83 5.34 -9.18
N TYR A 9 -4.81 4.45 -9.41
CA TYR A 9 -6.19 4.56 -8.91
C TYR A 9 -6.35 4.23 -7.41
N GLY A 10 -5.24 4.10 -6.68
CA GLY A 10 -5.23 3.74 -5.26
C GLY A 10 -5.70 2.33 -4.96
N LYS A 11 -5.89 1.47 -5.98
CA LYS A 11 -6.26 0.07 -5.78
C LYS A 11 -5.03 -0.76 -5.43
N ILE A 12 -5.08 -1.41 -4.28
CA ILE A 12 -4.04 -2.31 -3.79
C ILE A 12 -4.41 -3.74 -4.15
N TYR A 13 -3.48 -4.42 -4.81
CA TYR A 13 -3.58 -5.82 -5.15
C TYR A 13 -2.52 -6.62 -4.41
N GLN A 14 -2.86 -7.87 -4.09
CA GLN A 14 -1.93 -8.85 -3.56
C GLN A 14 -1.58 -9.90 -4.62
N LEU A 15 -0.28 -10.17 -4.76
CA LEU A 15 0.24 -11.35 -5.47
C LEU A 15 0.85 -12.28 -4.43
N LYS A 16 0.17 -13.38 -4.12
CA LYS A 16 0.68 -14.39 -3.19
C LYS A 16 1.62 -15.33 -3.93
N ASN A 17 2.76 -15.66 -3.33
CA ASN A 17 3.65 -16.67 -3.92
C ASN A 17 3.01 -18.07 -3.81
N LYS A 18 3.27 -18.93 -4.79
CA LYS A 18 2.90 -20.36 -4.72
C LYS A 18 3.74 -21.09 -3.67
N ASN A 19 5.02 -20.73 -3.56
CA ASN A 19 5.97 -21.25 -2.60
C ASN A 19 7.10 -20.21 -2.36
N GLU A 20 8.13 -20.54 -1.59
CA GLU A 20 9.19 -19.59 -1.23
C GLU A 20 9.99 -19.03 -2.41
N VAL A 21 10.02 -19.75 -3.55
CA VAL A 21 10.84 -19.40 -4.72
C VAL A 21 10.03 -19.15 -6.00
N THR A 22 8.71 -19.35 -5.97
CA THR A 22 7.83 -19.22 -7.14
C THR A 22 6.70 -18.23 -6.85
N MET A 23 6.61 -17.18 -7.67
CA MET A 23 5.51 -16.21 -7.60
C MET A 23 4.16 -16.85 -7.98
N GLY A 24 3.08 -16.24 -7.51
CA GLY A 24 1.72 -16.59 -7.95
C GLY A 24 1.40 -16.08 -9.35
N ASP A 25 0.22 -16.45 -9.84
CA ASP A 25 -0.21 -16.13 -11.20
C ASP A 25 -1.34 -15.09 -11.26
N SER A 26 -1.90 -14.70 -10.12
CA SER A 26 -3.10 -13.85 -10.07
C SER A 26 -2.98 -12.75 -9.02
N PHE A 27 -3.42 -11.56 -9.40
CA PHE A 27 -3.58 -10.43 -8.50
C PHE A 27 -4.99 -10.42 -7.90
N GLU A 28 -5.07 -10.37 -6.58
CA GLU A 28 -6.32 -10.25 -5.83
C GLU A 28 -6.49 -8.80 -5.35
N LEU A 29 -7.61 -8.15 -5.67
CA LEU A 29 -7.91 -6.81 -5.14
C LEU A 29 -8.15 -6.91 -3.62
N LEU A 30 -7.42 -6.11 -2.84
CA LEU A 30 -7.62 -6.03 -1.40
C LEU A 30 -8.51 -4.85 -1.03
N VAL A 31 -8.16 -3.65 -1.48
CA VAL A 31 -8.84 -2.41 -1.12
C VAL A 31 -8.51 -1.29 -2.10
N ARG A 32 -9.29 -0.21 -2.04
CA ARG A 32 -8.92 1.09 -2.60
C ARG A 32 -8.61 2.06 -1.44
N VAL A 33 -7.42 2.67 -1.46
CA VAL A 33 -6.93 3.54 -0.37
C VAL A 33 -7.84 4.74 -0.13
N ALA A 34 -8.21 5.44 -1.22
CA ALA A 34 -9.12 6.57 -1.22
C ALA A 34 -9.57 6.86 -2.67
N GLU A 35 -10.56 7.75 -2.82
CA GLU A 35 -11.11 8.18 -4.12
C GLU A 35 -10.21 9.23 -4.81
N TYR A 36 -8.97 8.84 -5.13
CA TYR A 36 -8.01 9.61 -5.93
C TYR A 36 -7.35 8.71 -6.99
N ASP A 37 -6.91 9.32 -8.09
CA ASP A 37 -6.45 8.62 -9.29
C ASP A 37 -5.00 8.95 -9.70
N ASP A 38 -4.29 9.67 -8.82
CA ASP A 38 -2.91 10.16 -8.96
C ASP A 38 -1.97 9.55 -7.91
N PHE A 39 -2.23 8.34 -7.41
CA PHE A 39 -1.32 7.67 -6.49
C PHE A 39 0.02 7.32 -7.18
N VAL A 40 1.14 7.58 -6.49
CA VAL A 40 2.48 7.39 -7.05
C VAL A 40 3.37 6.44 -6.27
N SER A 41 3.08 6.16 -4.99
CA SER A 41 3.91 5.26 -4.19
C SER A 41 3.13 4.55 -3.10
N LEU A 42 3.49 3.28 -2.87
CA LEU A 42 3.13 2.47 -1.70
C LEU A 42 4.42 2.03 -1.02
N SER A 43 4.60 2.39 0.24
CA SER A 43 5.76 2.05 1.07
C SER A 43 5.33 1.19 2.24
N PHE A 44 6.23 0.31 2.69
CA PHE A 44 6.04 -0.55 3.85
C PHE A 44 7.20 -0.36 4.84
N LEU A 45 6.87 -0.15 6.11
CA LEU A 45 7.80 -0.16 7.22
C LEU A 45 7.51 -1.37 8.09
N SER A 46 8.47 -2.31 8.13
CA SER A 46 8.38 -3.46 9.01
C SER A 46 8.67 -3.07 10.47
N GLY A 47 7.72 -3.27 11.38
CA GLY A 47 7.99 -3.25 12.81
C GLY A 47 8.84 -4.44 13.24
N ALA A 48 9.68 -4.24 14.25
CA ALA A 48 10.31 -5.33 14.98
C ALA A 48 9.29 -6.09 15.85
N GLU A 49 9.72 -7.16 16.52
CA GLU A 49 8.86 -7.93 17.42
C GLU A 49 8.18 -7.03 18.47
N GLY A 50 6.85 -7.09 18.54
CA GLY A 50 6.04 -6.24 19.42
C GLY A 50 5.78 -4.81 18.91
N GLN A 51 6.27 -4.43 17.72
CA GLN A 51 6.01 -3.13 17.10
C GLN A 51 5.00 -3.24 15.96
N LYS A 52 4.30 -2.13 15.72
CA LYS A 52 3.34 -2.02 14.61
C LYS A 52 4.06 -1.95 13.27
N HIS A 53 3.47 -2.58 12.27
CA HIS A 53 3.82 -2.38 10.87
C HIS A 53 3.05 -1.18 10.32
N PHE A 54 3.63 -0.47 9.37
CA PHE A 54 2.95 0.65 8.73
C PHE A 54 3.07 0.56 7.21
N TYR A 55 1.99 0.92 6.55
CA TYR A 55 1.92 1.19 5.13
C TYR A 55 1.68 2.68 4.94
N LEU A 56 2.33 3.26 3.94
CA LEU A 56 2.18 4.65 3.55
C LEU A 56 1.91 4.71 2.05
N ALA A 57 0.83 5.36 1.66
CA ALA A 57 0.51 5.65 0.27
C ALA A 57 0.51 7.17 0.07
N ILE A 58 1.04 7.62 -1.06
CA ILE A 58 1.07 9.04 -1.42
C ILE A 58 0.58 9.26 -2.85
N THR A 59 -0.06 10.40 -3.05
CA THR A 59 -0.47 10.92 -4.36
C THR A 59 0.59 11.87 -4.93
N GLU A 60 0.53 12.12 -6.23
CA GLU A 60 1.34 13.13 -6.92
C GLU A 60 1.10 14.52 -6.34
N SER A 61 -0.13 14.81 -5.92
CA SER A 61 -0.52 16.06 -5.26
C SER A 61 -0.05 16.20 -3.80
N GLY A 62 0.62 15.19 -3.25
CA GLY A 62 1.20 15.22 -1.90
C GLY A 62 0.26 14.74 -0.79
N LEU A 63 -1.00 14.37 -1.10
CA LEU A 63 -1.88 13.73 -0.11
C LEU A 63 -1.27 12.41 0.35
N SER A 64 -1.24 12.18 1.67
CA SER A 64 -0.68 10.98 2.28
C SER A 64 -1.70 10.21 3.10
N PHE A 65 -1.61 8.89 3.04
CA PHE A 65 -2.51 7.95 3.71
C PHE A 65 -1.70 6.87 4.42
N VAL A 66 -2.16 6.43 5.59
CA VAL A 66 -1.49 5.39 6.36
C VAL A 66 -2.43 4.24 6.71
N SER A 67 -1.85 3.05 6.87
CA SER A 67 -2.55 1.85 7.33
C SER A 67 -1.63 0.99 8.18
N GLU A 68 -2.18 0.29 9.17
CA GLU A 68 -1.44 -0.70 9.97
C GLU A 68 -1.67 -2.15 9.46
N ASP A 69 -2.69 -2.36 8.61
CA ASP A 69 -3.17 -3.68 8.22
C ASP A 69 -3.36 -3.85 6.69
N LEU A 70 -2.97 -2.85 5.90
CA LEU A 70 -3.11 -2.74 4.45
C LEU A 70 -4.57 -2.63 3.95
N LYS A 71 -5.56 -2.67 4.85
CA LYS A 71 -6.99 -2.73 4.53
C LYS A 71 -7.71 -1.45 4.95
N ASN A 72 -7.45 -0.98 6.17
CA ASN A 72 -8.06 0.21 6.72
C ASN A 72 -7.08 1.37 6.59
N TRP A 73 -7.49 2.39 5.83
CA TRP A 73 -6.66 3.54 5.50
C TRP A 73 -7.24 4.81 6.12
N SER A 74 -6.35 5.67 6.61
CA SER A 74 -6.70 7.00 7.10
C SER A 74 -5.82 8.06 6.45
N SER A 75 -6.39 9.24 6.19
CA SER A 75 -5.60 10.39 5.75
C SER A 75 -4.65 10.79 6.87
N LYS A 76 -3.38 11.03 6.51
CA LYS A 76 -2.33 11.46 7.43
C LYS A 76 -2.02 12.96 7.30
N GLY A 77 -2.27 13.54 6.13
CA GLY A 77 -2.04 14.96 5.82
C GLY A 77 -1.35 15.15 4.48
N ASP A 78 -0.85 16.36 4.26
CA ASP A 78 -0.24 16.78 2.99
C ASP A 78 1.29 16.87 3.11
N ILE A 79 1.98 16.36 2.09
CA ILE A 79 3.43 16.47 1.90
C ILE A 79 3.70 17.73 1.06
N PRO A 80 4.48 18.70 1.57
CA PRO A 80 4.88 19.87 0.79
C PRO A 80 5.68 19.47 -0.44
N LEU A 81 5.27 19.95 -1.62
CA LEU A 81 5.94 19.66 -2.88
C LEU A 81 6.97 20.73 -3.27
N LYS A 82 6.93 21.90 -2.63
CA LYS A 82 7.83 23.05 -2.80
C LYS A 82 7.95 23.85 -1.50
#